data_AF-F4GWH1-F1
#
_entry.id   AF-F4GWH1-F1
#
_cell.length_a   1.000
_cell.length_b   1.000
_cell.length_c   1.000
_cell.angle_alpha   90.00
_cell.angle_beta   90.00
_cell.angle_gamma   90.00
#
_symmetry.space_group_name_H-M   'P 1'
#
loop_
_entity.id
_entity.type
_entity.pdbx_description
1 polymer ?
#
loop_
_entity_poly.entity_id
_entity_poly.type
_entity_poly.pdbx_seq_one_letter_code
_entity_poly.pdbx_strand_id
1 'polypeptide(L)'
;MKHEHSLRNEHVGQAYMIMLDLYDECRGKNMSADKISQHIQNANPWGSGQSWMCRAWRIAEKEFCKDYGLPLHRSTCSKSSSRTT
;
A
#
# COMPACT_ATOMS: atom_id res chain seq x y z
N MET A 1 25.01 12.97 6.62
CA MET A 1 24.11 11.79 6.70
C MET A 1 22.91 12.02 5.78
N LYS A 2 22.97 11.60 4.50
CA LYS A 2 21.88 11.78 3.51
C LYS A 2 21.25 10.47 3.01
N HIS A 3 21.80 9.32 3.41
CA HIS A 3 21.44 8.01 2.85
C HIS A 3 20.06 7.51 3.31
N GLU A 4 19.60 7.89 4.51
CA GLU A 4 18.31 7.43 5.04
C GLU A 4 17.10 8.00 4.24
N HIS A 5 17.26 9.17 3.62
CA HIS A 5 16.23 9.77 2.75
C HIS A 5 16.17 9.10 1.37
N SER A 6 17.31 8.72 0.78
CA SER A 6 17.33 7.96 -0.48
C SER A 6 16.65 6.62 -0.32
N LEU A 7 16.98 5.89 0.75
CA LEU A 7 16.36 4.60 1.03
C LEU A 7 14.84 4.73 1.21
N ARG A 8 14.34 5.76 1.90
CA ARG A 8 12.88 5.98 2.02
C ARG A 8 12.19 6.17 0.67
N ASN A 9 12.82 6.88 -0.26
CA ASN A 9 12.25 7.06 -1.60
C ASN A 9 12.30 5.78 -2.43
N GLU A 10 13.36 4.98 -2.31
CA GLU A 10 13.49 3.71 -3.02
C GLU A 10 12.37 2.72 -2.63
N HIS A 11 12.08 2.60 -1.34
CA HIS A 11 11.03 1.69 -0.87
C HIS A 11 9.61 2.19 -1.20
N VAL A 12 9.41 3.51 -1.24
CA VAL A 12 8.15 4.09 -1.73
C VAL A 12 8.00 3.79 -3.22
N GLY A 13 9.06 3.93 -4.01
CA GLY A 13 9.08 3.58 -5.43
C GLY A 13 8.78 2.10 -5.67
N GLN A 14 9.40 1.20 -4.91
CA GLN A 14 9.11 -0.25 -4.98
C GLN A 14 7.65 -0.56 -4.64
N ALA A 15 7.10 0.05 -3.58
CA ALA A 15 5.69 -0.11 -3.24
C ALA A 15 4.77 0.39 -4.38
N TYR A 16 5.10 1.54 -4.99
CA TYR A 16 4.34 2.10 -6.11
C TYR A 16 4.36 1.18 -7.34
N MET A 17 5.51 0.57 -7.66
CA MET A 17 5.60 -0.38 -8.77
C MET A 17 4.70 -1.61 -8.56
N ILE A 18 4.68 -2.16 -7.34
CA ILE A 18 3.78 -3.28 -7.00
C ILE A 18 2.31 -2.86 -7.17
N MET A 19 1.95 -1.64 -6.78
CA MET A 19 0.59 -1.12 -6.98
C MET A 19 0.21 -0.99 -8.45
N LEU A 20 1.15 -0.61 -9.32
CA LEU A 20 0.92 -0.55 -10.77
C LEU A 20 0.62 -1.94 -11.34
N ASP A 21 1.41 -2.96 -11.01
CA ASP A 21 1.19 -4.33 -11.47
C ASP A 21 -0.20 -4.86 -11.03
N LEU A 22 -0.56 -4.63 -9.77
CA LEU A 22 -1.88 -5.01 -9.24
C LEU A 22 -3.01 -4.25 -9.92
N TYR A 23 -2.82 -2.96 -10.19
CA TYR A 23 -3.81 -2.13 -10.86
C TYR A 23 -4.06 -2.61 -12.29
N ASP A 24 -3.00 -2.90 -13.05
CA ASP A 24 -3.11 -3.41 -14.41
C ASP A 24 -3.85 -4.76 -14.43
N GLU A 25 -3.50 -5.68 -13.53
CA GLU A 25 -4.19 -6.96 -13.38
C GLU A 25 -5.68 -6.78 -13.07
N CYS A 26 -6.01 -5.89 -12.13
CA CYS A 26 -7.40 -5.65 -11.75
C CYS A 26 -8.19 -4.93 -12.84
N ARG A 27 -7.55 -4.06 -13.63
CA ARG A 27 -8.14 -3.42 -14.81
C ARG A 27 -8.44 -4.42 -15.91
N GLY A 28 -7.53 -5.37 -16.17
CA GLY A 28 -7.77 -6.50 -17.07
C GLY A 28 -8.99 -7.33 -16.65
N LYS A 29 -9.25 -7.43 -15.34
CA LYS A 29 -10.41 -8.11 -14.75
C LYS A 29 -11.69 -7.24 -14.64
N ASN A 30 -11.69 -6.01 -15.17
CA ASN A 30 -12.80 -5.06 -15.06
C ASN A 30 -13.28 -4.82 -13.61
N MET A 31 -12.36 -4.84 -12.64
CA MET A 31 -12.72 -4.55 -11.25
C MET A 31 -13.11 -3.08 -11.05
N SER A 32 -13.99 -2.82 -10.09
CA SER A 32 -14.34 -1.47 -9.68
C SER A 32 -13.21 -0.80 -8.90
N ALA A 33 -13.16 0.52 -8.91
CA ALA A 33 -12.16 1.31 -8.18
C ALA A 33 -12.08 0.94 -6.68
N ASP A 34 -13.22 0.70 -6.04
CA ASP A 34 -13.30 0.19 -4.65
C ASP A 34 -12.58 -1.14 -4.48
N LYS A 35 -12.86 -2.11 -5.36
CA LYS A 35 -12.23 -3.43 -5.30
C LYS A 35 -10.74 -3.36 -5.58
N ILE A 36 -10.32 -2.49 -6.49
CA ILE A 36 -8.90 -2.24 -6.80
C ILE A 36 -8.19 -1.70 -5.56
N SER A 37 -8.74 -0.66 -4.93
CA SER A 37 -8.17 -0.07 -3.71
C SER A 37 -8.07 -1.09 -2.57
N GLN A 38 -9.13 -1.88 -2.35
CA GLN A 38 -9.13 -2.94 -1.35
C GLN A 38 -8.12 -4.06 -1.68
N HIS A 39 -7.97 -4.41 -2.96
CA HIS A 39 -7.03 -5.42 -3.41
C HIS A 39 -5.59 -4.96 -3.19
N ILE A 40 -5.26 -3.73 -3.58
CA ILE A 40 -3.98 -3.09 -3.32
C ILE A 40 -3.69 -3.12 -1.81
N GLN A 41 -4.61 -2.64 -0.97
CA GLN A 41 -4.42 -2.63 0.48
C GLN A 41 -4.08 -4.01 1.07
N ASN A 42 -4.76 -5.07 0.61
CA ASN A 42 -4.55 -6.43 1.10
C ASN A 42 -3.28 -7.08 0.54
N ALA A 43 -2.77 -6.59 -0.58
CA ALA A 43 -1.61 -7.14 -1.26
C ALA A 43 -0.27 -6.65 -0.70
N ASN A 44 -0.26 -5.82 0.36
CA ASN A 44 0.97 -5.35 1.00
C ASN A 44 1.85 -6.55 1.43
N PRO A 45 2.98 -6.80 0.75
CA PRO A 45 3.77 -8.01 0.94
C PRO A 45 4.55 -8.02 2.26
N TRP A 46 4.68 -6.86 2.91
CA TRP A 46 5.45 -6.70 4.14
C TRP A 46 4.59 -6.81 5.42
N GLY A 47 3.28 -7.02 5.26
CA GLY A 47 2.33 -7.17 6.36
C GLY A 47 2.32 -5.96 7.31
N SER A 48 1.95 -6.20 8.57
CA SER A 48 1.87 -5.20 9.64
C SER A 48 3.13 -5.11 10.51
N GLY A 49 4.18 -5.90 10.19
CA GLY A 49 5.29 -6.18 11.11
C GLY A 49 6.47 -5.21 11.03
N GLN A 50 6.76 -4.61 9.87
CA GLN A 50 7.87 -3.67 9.71
C GLN A 50 7.39 -2.22 9.56
N SER A 51 7.58 -1.42 10.61
CA SER A 51 7.11 -0.04 10.72
C SER A 51 7.45 0.86 9.53
N TRP A 52 8.66 0.73 8.96
CA TRP A 52 9.11 1.61 7.89
C TRP A 52 8.64 1.16 6.49
N MET A 53 8.56 -0.14 6.20
CA MET A 53 7.98 -0.66 4.94
C MET A 53 6.46 -0.44 4.90
N CYS A 54 5.75 -0.63 6.01
CA CYS A 54 4.33 -0.26 6.13
C CYS A 54 4.12 1.25 5.90
N ARG A 55 5.09 2.08 6.31
CA ARG A 55 5.03 3.53 6.08
C ARG A 55 5.29 3.86 4.61
N ALA A 56 6.25 3.21 3.95
CA ALA A 56 6.50 3.36 2.53
C ALA A 56 5.27 2.98 1.69
N TRP A 57 4.65 1.83 2.00
CA TRP A 57 3.40 1.39 1.37
C TRP A 57 2.28 2.43 1.51
N ARG A 58 2.02 2.96 2.71
CA ARG A 58 0.98 3.97 2.90
C ARG A 58 1.26 5.30 2.18
N ILE A 59 2.54 5.68 2.04
CA ILE A 59 2.91 6.86 1.26
C ILE A 59 2.58 6.61 -0.21
N ALA A 60 3.06 5.47 -0.76
CA ALA A 60 2.77 5.08 -2.13
C ALA A 60 1.27 4.95 -2.39
N GLU A 61 0.50 4.30 -1.51
CA GLU A 61 -0.96 4.12 -1.62
C GLU A 61 -1.68 5.46 -1.69
N LYS A 62 -1.24 6.44 -0.89
CA LYS A 62 -1.84 7.77 -0.89
C LYS A 62 -1.59 8.53 -2.19
N GLU A 63 -0.38 8.44 -2.73
CA GLU A 63 -0.05 9.06 -4.02
C GLU A 63 -0.76 8.33 -5.15
N PHE A 64 -0.69 6.99 -5.17
CA PHE A 64 -1.34 6.15 -6.15
C PHE A 64 -2.86 6.37 -6.22
N CYS A 65 -3.56 6.36 -5.08
CA CYS A 65 -5.00 6.61 -5.07
C CYS A 65 -5.36 8.01 -5.56
N LYS A 66 -4.50 9.01 -5.30
CA LYS A 66 -4.69 10.37 -5.82
C LYS A 66 -4.48 10.43 -7.34
N ASP A 67 -3.45 9.78 -7.85
CA ASP A 67 -3.10 9.78 -9.28
C ASP A 67 -4.18 9.05 -10.12
N TYR A 68 -4.70 7.94 -9.61
CA TYR A 68 -5.67 7.08 -10.31
C TYR A 68 -7.13 7.31 -9.91
N GLY A 69 -7.41 8.29 -9.05
CA GLY A 69 -8.77 8.62 -8.60
C GLY A 69 -9.46 7.51 -7.80
N LEU A 70 -8.69 6.71 -7.07
CA LEU A 70 -9.19 5.61 -6.25
C LEU A 70 -9.60 6.08 -4.85
N PRO A 71 -10.64 5.47 -4.24
CA PRO A 71 -11.02 5.78 -2.87
C PRO A 71 -9.92 5.31 -1.90
N LEU A 72 -9.45 6.21 -1.03
CA LEU A 72 -8.45 5.87 -0.03
C LEU A 72 -9.14 5.21 1.19
N HIS A 73 -9.07 3.89 1.29
CA HIS A 73 -9.54 3.18 2.48
C HIS A 73 -8.52 3.36 3.61
N ARG A 74 -8.86 4.15 4.65
CA ARG A 74 -8.04 4.24 5.87
C ARG A 74 -7.98 2.85 6.51
N SER A 75 -6.90 2.12 6.26
CA SER A 75 -6.59 0.95 7.07
C SER A 75 -6.29 1.44 8.48
N THR A 76 -7.22 1.21 9.40
CA THR A 76 -6.85 1.11 10.81
C THR A 76 -5.83 -0.01 10.84
N CYS A 77 -4.56 0.30 11.18
CA CYS A 77 -3.68 -0.71 11.76
C CYS A 77 -4.37 -1.18 13.03
N SER A 78 -5.33 -2.08 12.90
CA SER A 78 -5.90 -2.79 14.03
C SER A 78 -4.70 -3.49 14.63
N LYS A 79 -4.27 -3.00 15.80
CA LYS A 79 -3.61 -3.88 16.76
C LYS A 79 -4.51 -5.09 16.81
N SER A 80 -4.08 -6.19 16.21
CA SER A 80 -4.50 -7.50 16.66
C SER A 80 -3.95 -7.62 18.08
N SER A 81 -4.62 -6.95 19.03
CA SER A 81 -4.59 -7.33 20.41
C SER A 81 -5.24 -8.69 20.43
N SER A 82 -4.41 -9.72 20.26
CA SER A 82 -4.67 -11.02 20.81
C SER A 82 -4.89 -10.81 22.31
N ARG A 83 -6.15 -10.62 22.70
CA ARG A 83 -6.58 -10.83 24.08
C ARG A 83 -7.13 -12.24 24.13
N THR A 84 -6.21 -13.17 24.35
CA THR A 84 -6.50 -14.53 24.77
C THR A 84 -6.82 -14.50 26.27
N THR A 85 -7.85 -15.26 26.65
CA THR A 85 -8.28 -15.65 28.01
C THR A 85 -9.09 -14.64 28.80
#